data_AF-B3MEI2-F1
#
_entry.id   AF-B3MEI2-F1
#
_cell.length_a   1.000
_cell.length_b   1.000
_cell.length_c   1.000
_cell.angle_alpha   90.00
_cell.angle_beta   90.00
_cell.angle_gamma   90.00
#
_symmetry.space_group_name_H-M   'P 1'
#
loop_
_entity.id
_entity.type
_entity.pdbx_description
1 polymer ?
#
loop_
_entity_poly.entity_id
_entity_poly.type
_entity_poly.pdbx_seq_one_letter_code
_entity_poly.pdbx_strand_id
1 'polypeptide(L)'
;MVILRWCWLPLVLVSISEALDPDETTTVASVGGSDLTAAKCGKKRAGCCSELYIGEEEELEKCFLIHSSKLPQDGESDIGKTFRFLSCFVECLYKQKKYVGKSDTINMKMVKLNAETTFADRPKEKDYHIAMFDYCRKDASSMYNLLKASPGAKALLRSACRPYLLMVFLCVADYHHDHECPYFRWEGSTKAGTKDQCERDKAQCYAIDGLTMPTEKPI
;
A
#
# COMPACT_ATOMS: atom_id res chain seq x y z
N MET A 1 -6.56 -12.21 50.06
CA MET A 1 -7.68 -11.79 49.20
C MET A 1 -7.97 -10.33 49.52
N VAL A 2 -7.40 -9.41 48.74
CA VAL A 2 -7.69 -7.97 48.80
C VAL A 2 -7.71 -7.51 47.35
N ILE A 3 -8.91 -7.18 46.88
CA ILE A 3 -9.17 -6.56 45.60
C ILE A 3 -9.16 -5.05 45.88
N LEU A 4 -8.23 -4.31 45.27
CA LEU A 4 -8.36 -2.87 45.16
C LEU A 4 -8.31 -2.47 43.68
N ARG A 5 -9.49 -2.03 43.24
CA ARG A 5 -9.82 -1.40 41.98
C ARG A 5 -9.48 0.10 42.07
N TRP A 6 -9.19 0.66 40.88
CA TRP A 6 -9.18 2.08 40.52
C TRP A 6 -7.88 2.86 40.81
N CYS A 7 -7.14 3.24 39.77
CA CYS A 7 -7.33 4.54 39.12
C CYS A 7 -6.45 4.69 37.87
N TRP A 8 -7.08 5.01 36.74
CA TRP A 8 -6.65 5.94 35.68
C TRP A 8 -5.23 5.83 35.07
N LEU A 9 -5.20 5.57 33.75
CA LEU A 9 -4.19 6.06 32.77
C LEU A 9 -3.68 7.46 33.14
N PRO A 10 -2.39 7.83 32.92
CA PRO A 10 -1.74 7.68 31.60
C PRO A 10 -0.20 7.47 31.62
N LEU A 11 0.36 6.94 30.52
CA LEU A 11 1.54 7.51 29.81
C LEU A 11 1.97 6.58 28.68
N VAL A 12 1.44 6.91 27.50
CA VAL A 12 2.06 6.65 26.20
C VAL A 12 3.26 7.59 26.09
N LEU A 13 4.47 7.04 25.97
CA LEU A 13 5.69 7.62 25.35
C LEU A 13 6.63 6.42 25.14
N VAL A 14 6.54 5.72 23.99
CA VAL A 14 7.44 5.91 22.84
C VAL A 14 8.91 5.95 23.27
N SER A 15 9.50 4.76 23.37
CA SER A 15 10.93 4.55 23.15
C SER A 15 11.06 4.05 21.71
N ILE A 16 11.36 4.96 20.77
CA ILE A 16 11.91 4.59 19.46
C ILE A 16 13.37 4.27 19.74
N SER A 17 13.63 3.04 20.18
CA SER A 17 14.92 2.41 19.97
C SER A 17 14.87 1.76 18.60
N GLU A 18 15.93 2.00 17.83
CA GLU A 18 16.42 1.26 16.67
C GLU A 18 15.43 0.29 16.03
N ALA A 19 15.21 0.49 14.72
CA ALA A 19 14.64 -0.53 13.85
C ALA A 19 15.47 -1.82 13.97
N LEU A 20 15.15 -2.62 14.98
CA LEU A 20 15.39 -4.04 15.02
C LEU A 20 14.50 -4.60 13.92
N ASP A 21 15.13 -5.00 12.83
CA ASP A 21 14.64 -6.07 11.97
C ASP A 21 14.05 -7.16 12.88
N PRO A 22 12.72 -7.34 12.92
CA PRO A 22 12.17 -8.44 13.65
C PRO A 22 12.42 -9.69 12.82
N ASP A 23 13.49 -10.41 13.18
CA ASP A 23 13.67 -11.85 13.00
C ASP A 23 12.97 -12.45 11.74
N GLU A 24 13.61 -12.34 10.57
CA GLU A 24 13.45 -13.32 9.50
C GLU A 24 14.70 -14.22 9.41
N THR A 25 15.18 -14.71 10.56
CA THR A 25 15.98 -15.95 10.58
C THR A 25 15.05 -17.16 10.54
N THR A 26 14.09 -17.16 9.61
CA THR A 26 13.44 -18.39 9.18
C THR A 26 13.96 -18.68 7.80
N THR A 27 15.01 -19.49 7.72
CA THR A 27 15.33 -20.21 6.49
C THR A 27 14.06 -20.91 6.03
N VAL A 28 13.37 -20.29 5.05
CA VAL A 28 12.16 -20.88 4.49
C VAL A 28 12.63 -22.14 3.80
N ALA A 29 12.37 -23.28 4.43
CA ALA A 29 12.58 -24.58 3.82
C ALA A 29 11.96 -24.52 2.43
N SER A 30 12.74 -24.84 1.41
CA SER A 30 12.26 -24.97 0.04
C SER A 30 11.08 -25.92 0.07
N VAL A 31 9.86 -25.38 0.03
CA VAL A 31 8.65 -26.18 -0.15
C VAL A 31 8.67 -26.57 -1.62
N GLY A 32 9.48 -27.59 -1.90
CA GLY A 32 9.41 -28.33 -3.14
C GLY A 32 7.97 -28.80 -3.35
N GLY A 33 7.41 -28.48 -4.51
CA GLY A 33 6.15 -29.04 -4.99
C GLY A 33 4.94 -28.76 -4.10
N SER A 34 4.50 -27.50 -3.99
CA SER A 34 3.22 -27.23 -3.34
C SER A 34 2.07 -27.42 -4.34
N ASP A 35 1.11 -28.30 -4.05
CA ASP A 35 -0.20 -28.39 -4.72
C ASP A 35 -0.88 -27.01 -4.72
N LEU A 36 -0.64 -26.22 -5.76
CA LEU A 36 -1.35 -24.98 -6.00
C LEU A 36 -2.74 -25.31 -6.53
N THR A 37 -3.74 -24.73 -5.88
CA THR A 37 -5.14 -24.82 -6.27
C THR A 37 -5.70 -23.42 -6.40
N ALA A 38 -6.83 -23.26 -7.11
CA ALA A 38 -7.49 -21.97 -7.25
C ALA A 38 -7.73 -21.28 -5.88
N ALA A 39 -8.04 -22.05 -4.84
CA ALA A 39 -8.24 -21.54 -3.48
C ALA A 39 -6.95 -20.98 -2.84
N LYS A 40 -5.79 -21.58 -3.12
CA LYS A 40 -4.51 -21.15 -2.57
C LYS A 40 -3.92 -19.96 -3.34
N CYS A 41 -4.22 -19.86 -4.63
CA CYS A 41 -3.74 -18.75 -5.48
C CYS A 41 -4.28 -17.38 -5.04
N GLY A 42 -5.43 -17.32 -4.38
CA GLY A 42 -5.97 -16.06 -3.84
C GLY A 42 -5.38 -15.62 -2.50
N LYS A 43 -4.43 -16.36 -1.91
CA LYS A 43 -3.96 -16.13 -0.53
C LYS A 43 -2.50 -15.72 -0.46
N LYS A 44 -2.09 -15.12 0.67
CA LYS A 44 -0.70 -14.76 0.93
C LYS A 44 0.20 -16.00 0.87
N ARG A 45 1.38 -15.85 0.28
CA ARG A 45 2.44 -16.86 0.23
C ARG A 45 3.70 -16.28 0.87
N ALA A 46 4.29 -17.05 1.80
CA ALA A 46 5.45 -16.61 2.57
C ALA A 46 6.60 -16.19 1.66
N GLY A 47 7.16 -15.00 1.91
CA GLY A 47 8.25 -14.44 1.13
C GLY A 47 7.93 -14.11 -0.33
N CYS A 48 6.65 -14.14 -0.76
CA CYS A 48 6.27 -13.86 -2.14
C CYS A 48 5.55 -12.53 -2.34
N CYS A 49 4.95 -11.94 -1.32
CA CYS A 49 4.16 -10.73 -1.52
C CYS A 49 5.05 -9.55 -1.95
N SER A 50 4.64 -8.79 -2.98
CA SER A 50 5.28 -7.54 -3.37
C SER A 50 5.42 -6.60 -2.18
N GLU A 51 6.51 -5.84 -2.05
CA GLU A 51 6.66 -4.94 -0.90
C GLU A 51 5.90 -3.61 -1.07
N LEU A 52 5.77 -3.09 -2.29
CA LEU A 52 5.05 -1.85 -2.53
C LEU A 52 4.92 -1.57 -4.03
N TYR A 53 3.71 -1.24 -4.50
CA TYR A 53 3.53 -0.57 -5.81
C TYR A 53 2.86 0.78 -5.61
N ILE A 54 3.51 1.84 -6.09
CA ILE A 54 3.06 3.23 -5.93
C ILE A 54 2.67 3.91 -7.26
N GLY A 55 2.97 3.31 -8.42
CA GLY A 55 2.65 3.85 -9.73
C GLY A 55 3.71 3.56 -10.79
N GLU A 56 3.49 4.10 -11.99
CA GLU A 56 4.44 4.02 -13.11
C GLU A 56 5.60 4.98 -12.90
N GLU A 57 6.83 4.52 -13.18
CA GLU A 57 8.08 5.25 -12.93
C GLU A 57 8.06 6.68 -13.50
N GLU A 58 7.60 6.87 -14.74
CA GLU A 58 7.52 8.19 -15.38
C GLU A 58 6.61 9.16 -14.61
N GLU A 59 5.44 8.69 -14.15
CA GLU A 59 4.51 9.50 -13.37
C GLU A 59 5.09 9.86 -12.00
N LEU A 60 5.76 8.90 -11.36
CA LEU A 60 6.44 9.06 -10.07
C LEU A 60 7.56 10.08 -10.18
N GLU A 61 8.48 9.94 -11.14
CA GLU A 61 9.59 10.87 -11.35
C GLU A 61 9.08 12.29 -11.61
N LYS A 62 8.08 12.43 -12.46
CA LYS A 62 7.49 13.74 -12.77
C LYS A 62 6.92 14.42 -11.52
N CYS A 63 6.15 13.70 -10.71
CA CYS A 63 5.58 14.27 -9.48
C CYS A 63 6.64 14.52 -8.41
N PHE A 64 7.68 13.68 -8.35
CA PHE A 64 8.83 13.85 -7.46
C PHE A 64 9.56 15.15 -7.78
N LEU A 65 9.94 15.37 -9.04
CA LEU A 65 10.66 16.57 -9.49
C LEU A 65 9.90 17.87 -9.19
N ILE A 66 8.57 17.87 -9.34
CA ILE A 66 7.73 19.05 -9.06
C ILE A 66 7.70 19.40 -7.55
N HIS A 67 7.90 18.41 -6.67
CA HIS A 67 7.71 18.57 -5.24
C HIS A 67 8.98 18.35 -4.39
N SER A 68 10.10 17.97 -4.99
CA SER A 68 11.36 17.67 -4.32
C SER A 68 11.86 18.79 -3.40
N SER A 69 11.58 20.05 -3.73
CA SER A 69 11.90 21.21 -2.86
C SER A 69 11.19 21.22 -1.51
N LYS A 70 10.18 20.34 -1.31
CA LYS A 70 9.45 20.17 -0.04
C LYS A 70 9.99 19.01 0.79
N LEU A 71 10.93 18.22 0.28
CA LEU A 71 11.57 17.16 1.05
C LEU A 71 12.36 17.74 2.22
N PRO A 72 12.40 17.06 3.38
CA PRO A 72 13.39 17.33 4.40
C PRO A 72 14.81 17.19 3.81
N GLN A 73 15.77 17.92 4.38
CA GLN A 73 17.17 17.74 4.01
C GLN A 73 17.69 16.39 4.51
N ASP A 74 18.77 15.89 3.90
CA ASP A 74 19.39 14.63 4.34
C ASP A 74 19.77 14.69 5.83
N GLY A 75 19.32 13.69 6.60
CA GLY A 75 19.49 13.63 8.05
C GLY A 75 18.45 14.41 8.87
N GLU A 76 17.52 15.13 8.23
CA GLU A 76 16.43 15.83 8.92
C GLU A 76 15.21 14.91 9.11
N SER A 77 14.79 14.70 10.36
CA SER A 77 13.61 13.91 10.74
C SER A 77 12.35 14.76 10.97
N ASP A 78 12.13 15.77 10.12
CA ASP A 78 10.94 16.64 10.19
C ASP A 78 9.73 15.93 9.55
N ILE A 79 8.93 15.28 10.40
CA ILE A 79 7.69 14.59 10.02
C ILE A 79 6.71 15.54 9.32
N GLY A 80 6.67 16.82 9.70
CA GLY A 80 5.79 17.81 9.09
C GLY A 80 6.17 18.11 7.64
N LYS A 81 7.47 18.27 7.35
CA LYS A 81 7.99 18.41 5.98
C LYS A 81 7.77 17.13 5.16
N THR A 82 8.07 15.96 5.71
CA THR A 82 7.82 14.67 5.04
C THR A 82 6.35 14.52 4.67
N PHE A 83 5.44 14.77 5.62
CA PHE A 83 4.00 14.68 5.38
C PHE A 83 3.52 15.70 4.33
N ARG A 84 4.07 16.92 4.36
CA ARG A 84 3.80 17.94 3.34
C ARG A 84 4.28 17.50 1.96
N PHE A 85 5.50 16.99 1.83
CA PHE A 85 6.00 16.46 0.56
C PHE A 85 5.10 15.34 0.03
N LEU A 86 4.89 14.28 0.83
CA LEU A 86 4.13 13.10 0.43
C LEU A 86 2.70 13.46 0.04
N SER A 87 2.04 14.34 0.79
CA SER A 87 0.67 14.76 0.48
C SER A 87 0.58 15.48 -0.86
N CYS A 88 1.56 16.31 -1.21
CA CYS A 88 1.59 17.00 -2.51
C CYS A 88 1.99 16.05 -3.65
N PHE A 89 2.94 15.15 -3.39
CA PHE A 89 3.33 14.08 -4.31
C PHE A 89 2.13 13.21 -4.71
N VAL A 90 1.37 12.72 -3.73
CA VAL A 90 0.16 11.92 -3.97
C VAL A 90 -0.94 12.73 -4.66
N GLU A 91 -1.15 13.99 -4.29
CA GLU A 91 -2.09 14.85 -5.01
C GLU A 91 -1.73 14.97 -6.50
N CYS A 92 -0.45 15.11 -6.82
CA CYS A 92 0.04 15.15 -8.19
C CYS A 92 -0.27 13.84 -8.93
N LEU A 93 0.04 12.68 -8.36
CA LEU A 93 -0.24 11.37 -8.97
C LEU A 93 -1.74 11.19 -9.25
N TYR A 94 -2.58 11.47 -8.25
CA TYR A 94 -4.02 11.32 -8.41
C TYR A 94 -4.63 12.34 -9.38
N LYS A 95 -4.02 13.52 -9.56
CA LYS A 95 -4.44 14.46 -10.61
C LYS A 95 -4.14 13.93 -12.01
N GLN A 96 -2.96 13.32 -12.22
CA GLN A 96 -2.61 12.75 -13.53
C GLN A 96 -3.60 11.64 -13.93
N LYS A 97 -3.96 10.76 -12.98
CA LYS A 97 -4.97 9.71 -13.17
C LYS A 97 -6.43 10.20 -13.13
N LYS A 98 -6.65 11.48 -12.84
CA LYS A 98 -7.98 12.10 -12.62
C LYS A 98 -8.79 11.43 -11.50
N TYR A 99 -8.10 10.86 -10.51
CA TYR A 99 -8.69 10.21 -9.35
C TYR A 99 -9.19 11.20 -8.30
N VAL A 100 -8.86 12.49 -8.43
CA VAL A 100 -9.37 13.52 -7.52
C VAL A 100 -10.83 13.85 -7.87
N GLY A 101 -11.73 13.55 -6.94
CA GLY A 101 -13.16 13.84 -7.00
C GLY A 101 -13.53 15.21 -6.45
N LYS A 102 -14.84 15.46 -6.35
CA LYS A 102 -15.36 16.68 -5.70
C LYS A 102 -15.05 16.64 -4.20
N SER A 103 -14.82 17.80 -3.60
CA SER A 103 -14.56 17.95 -2.16
C SER A 103 -13.41 17.07 -1.64
N ASP A 104 -12.33 16.97 -2.41
CA ASP A 104 -11.12 16.22 -2.07
C ASP A 104 -11.34 14.71 -1.89
N THR A 105 -12.36 14.11 -2.51
CA THR A 105 -12.64 12.66 -2.43
C THR A 105 -11.95 11.86 -3.54
N ILE A 106 -12.05 10.53 -3.52
CA ILE A 106 -11.64 9.66 -4.64
C ILE A 106 -12.78 9.54 -5.67
N ASN A 107 -12.47 9.87 -6.92
CA ASN A 107 -13.33 9.69 -8.07
C ASN A 107 -13.33 8.23 -8.54
N MET A 108 -14.17 7.40 -7.91
CA MET A 108 -14.26 5.97 -8.26
C MET A 108 -14.66 5.70 -9.70
N LYS A 109 -15.29 6.66 -10.41
CA LYS A 109 -15.56 6.50 -11.84
C LYS A 109 -14.25 6.46 -12.64
N MET A 110 -13.29 7.32 -12.30
CA MET A 110 -11.99 7.33 -12.97
C MET A 110 -11.10 6.17 -12.53
N VAL A 111 -11.19 5.74 -11.27
CA VAL A 111 -10.52 4.50 -10.80
C VAL A 111 -11.00 3.30 -11.61
N LYS A 112 -12.32 3.13 -11.76
CA LYS A 112 -12.89 2.03 -12.54
C LYS A 112 -12.48 2.10 -14.00
N LEU A 113 -12.58 3.28 -14.62
CA LEU A 113 -12.17 3.46 -16.01
C LEU A 113 -10.68 3.14 -16.21
N ASN A 114 -9.80 3.62 -15.33
CA ASN A 114 -8.38 3.31 -15.40
C ASN A 114 -8.12 1.81 -15.21
N ALA A 115 -8.77 1.16 -14.24
CA ALA A 115 -8.66 -0.28 -14.04
C ALA A 115 -9.14 -1.08 -15.26
N GLU A 116 -10.24 -0.68 -15.89
CA GLU A 116 -10.74 -1.29 -17.13
C GLU A 116 -9.73 -1.17 -18.28
N THR A 117 -9.03 -0.04 -18.38
CA THR A 117 -8.01 0.15 -19.42
C THR A 117 -6.69 -0.58 -19.12
N THR A 118 -6.24 -0.55 -17.87
CA THR A 118 -4.94 -1.10 -17.44
C THR A 118 -4.98 -2.63 -17.31
N PHE A 119 -6.13 -3.18 -16.92
CA PHE A 119 -6.32 -4.60 -16.65
C PHE A 119 -7.36 -5.22 -17.58
N ALA A 120 -7.44 -4.76 -18.84
CA ALA A 120 -8.46 -5.15 -19.81
C ALA A 120 -8.60 -6.69 -19.93
N ASP A 121 -7.48 -7.39 -20.02
CA ASP A 121 -7.43 -8.86 -20.14
C ASP A 121 -7.19 -9.57 -18.80
N ARG A 122 -7.27 -8.83 -17.68
CA ARG A 122 -6.90 -9.28 -16.34
C ARG A 122 -8.04 -8.99 -15.34
N PRO A 123 -9.18 -9.68 -15.46
CA PRO A 123 -10.39 -9.34 -14.70
C PRO A 123 -10.20 -9.41 -13.17
N LYS A 124 -9.39 -10.36 -12.67
CA LYS A 124 -9.11 -10.45 -11.22
C LYS A 124 -8.29 -9.28 -10.70
N GLU A 125 -7.29 -8.81 -11.44
CA GLU A 125 -6.49 -7.64 -11.06
C GLU A 125 -7.31 -6.36 -11.12
N LYS A 126 -8.15 -6.22 -12.16
CA LYS A 126 -9.13 -5.13 -12.28
C LYS A 126 -10.04 -5.04 -11.06
N ASP A 127 -10.69 -6.15 -10.72
CA ASP A 127 -11.66 -6.20 -9.63
C ASP A 127 -10.98 -5.95 -8.28
N TYR A 128 -9.77 -6.50 -8.10
CA TYR A 128 -8.93 -6.24 -6.94
C TYR A 128 -8.56 -4.75 -6.80
N HIS A 129 -8.11 -4.11 -7.89
CA HIS A 129 -7.76 -2.69 -7.88
C HIS A 129 -8.95 -1.82 -7.49
N ILE A 130 -10.14 -2.11 -8.02
CA ILE A 130 -11.37 -1.40 -7.70
C ILE A 130 -11.77 -1.61 -6.23
N ALA A 131 -11.72 -2.86 -5.75
CA ALA A 131 -12.06 -3.21 -4.37
C ALA A 131 -11.13 -2.52 -3.36
N MET A 132 -9.82 -2.55 -3.62
CA MET A 132 -8.80 -1.89 -2.82
C MET A 132 -9.07 -0.39 -2.67
N PHE A 133 -9.30 0.33 -3.78
CA PHE A 133 -9.62 1.76 -3.71
C PHE A 133 -10.97 2.04 -3.03
N ASP A 134 -11.98 1.17 -3.21
CA ASP A 134 -13.27 1.34 -2.55
C ASP A 134 -13.19 1.12 -1.04
N TYR A 135 -12.35 0.19 -0.58
CA TYR A 135 -12.05 -0.02 0.83
C TYR A 135 -11.28 1.19 1.39
N CYS A 136 -10.12 1.50 0.80
CA CYS A 136 -9.20 2.50 1.33
C CYS A 136 -9.78 3.90 1.37
N ARG A 137 -10.63 4.28 0.40
CA ARG A 137 -11.31 5.59 0.44
C ARG A 137 -12.29 5.73 1.61
N LYS A 138 -12.91 4.63 2.04
CA LYS A 138 -13.87 4.60 3.16
C LYS A 138 -13.11 4.61 4.48
N ASP A 139 -12.09 3.77 4.59
CA ASP A 139 -11.24 3.71 5.79
C ASP A 139 -10.53 5.04 6.07
N ALA A 140 -9.89 5.61 5.04
CA ALA A 140 -9.26 6.93 5.12
C ALA A 140 -10.26 8.03 5.51
N SER A 141 -11.54 7.91 5.17
CA SER A 141 -12.54 8.91 5.57
C SER A 141 -12.76 8.91 7.08
N SER A 142 -12.84 7.72 7.68
CA SER A 142 -12.96 7.53 9.13
C SER A 142 -11.74 8.10 9.86
N MET A 143 -10.54 7.73 9.41
CA MET A 143 -9.29 8.21 10.01
C MET A 143 -9.11 9.73 9.85
N TYR A 144 -9.40 10.27 8.67
CA TYR A 144 -9.27 11.69 8.39
C TYR A 144 -10.20 12.55 9.26
N ASN A 145 -11.43 12.08 9.47
CA ASN A 145 -12.40 12.78 10.32
C ASN A 145 -11.94 12.81 11.79
N LEU A 146 -11.35 11.71 12.27
CA LEU A 146 -10.76 11.65 13.62
C LEU A 146 -9.57 12.60 13.76
N LEU A 147 -8.67 12.63 12.78
CA LEU A 147 -7.48 13.48 12.80
C LEU A 147 -7.83 14.97 12.73
N LYS A 148 -8.87 15.36 11.97
CA LYS A 148 -9.35 16.76 11.93
C LYS A 148 -9.87 17.27 13.27
N ALA A 149 -10.42 16.38 14.10
CA ALA A 149 -10.93 16.72 15.42
C ALA A 149 -9.82 16.89 16.47
N SER A 150 -8.62 16.35 16.20
CA SER A 150 -7.46 16.45 17.10
C SER A 150 -6.66 17.74 16.88
N PRO A 151 -6.42 18.58 17.92
CA PRO A 151 -5.67 19.84 17.78
C PRO A 151 -4.24 19.67 17.24
N GLY A 152 -3.53 18.63 17.68
CA GLY A 152 -2.16 18.34 17.24
C GLY A 152 -2.10 17.89 15.79
N ALA A 153 -2.98 16.97 15.39
CA ALA A 153 -3.05 16.52 14.00
C ALA A 153 -3.54 17.62 13.06
N LYS A 154 -4.43 18.51 13.52
CA LYS A 154 -4.89 19.67 12.75
C LYS A 154 -3.73 20.58 12.32
N ALA A 155 -2.66 20.69 13.11
CA ALA A 155 -1.47 21.45 12.72
C ALA A 155 -0.74 20.80 11.53
N LEU A 156 -0.54 19.47 11.57
CA LEU A 156 0.07 18.70 10.48
C LEU A 156 -0.77 18.76 9.19
N LEU A 157 -2.08 18.69 9.32
CA LEU A 157 -3.01 18.71 8.17
C LEU A 157 -3.06 20.08 7.47
N ARG A 158 -2.75 21.19 8.15
CA ARG A 158 -2.82 22.56 7.56
C ARG A 158 -1.79 22.80 6.47
N SER A 159 -0.59 22.23 6.61
CA SER A 159 0.50 22.39 5.65
C SER A 159 0.47 21.36 4.52
N ALA A 160 -0.41 20.36 4.62
CA ALA A 160 -0.51 19.24 3.68
C ALA A 160 -1.35 19.59 2.45
N CYS A 161 -0.98 19.03 1.30
CA CYS A 161 -1.80 19.07 0.10
C CYS A 161 -2.85 17.94 0.15
N ARG A 162 -4.13 18.28 0.32
CA ARG A 162 -5.26 17.32 0.35
C ARG A 162 -4.97 16.03 1.14
N PRO A 163 -4.74 16.12 2.47
CA PRO A 163 -4.23 15.00 3.29
C PRO A 163 -5.09 13.73 3.29
N TYR A 164 -6.39 13.82 2.99
CA TYR A 164 -7.21 12.63 2.78
C TYR A 164 -6.67 11.72 1.65
N LEU A 165 -6.17 12.30 0.56
CA LEU A 165 -5.65 11.53 -0.57
C LEU A 165 -4.39 10.75 -0.17
N LEU A 166 -3.53 11.35 0.67
CA LEU A 166 -2.38 10.66 1.25
C LEU A 166 -2.81 9.47 2.11
N MET A 167 -3.85 9.61 2.92
CA MET A 167 -4.37 8.50 3.73
C MET A 167 -4.90 7.35 2.86
N VAL A 168 -5.58 7.67 1.76
CA VAL A 168 -5.99 6.64 0.79
C VAL A 168 -4.78 5.93 0.19
N PHE A 169 -3.77 6.70 -0.21
CA PHE A 169 -2.56 6.17 -0.81
C PHE A 169 -1.78 5.24 0.14
N LEU A 170 -1.63 5.62 1.41
CA LEU A 170 -1.00 4.76 2.42
C LEU A 170 -1.79 3.47 2.65
N CYS A 171 -3.12 3.55 2.72
CA CYS A 171 -3.93 2.32 2.79
C CYS A 171 -3.75 1.44 1.54
N VAL A 172 -3.71 2.03 0.34
CA VAL A 172 -3.50 1.29 -0.91
C VAL A 172 -2.13 0.62 -0.94
N ALA A 173 -1.09 1.31 -0.45
CA ALA A 173 0.26 0.80 -0.33
C ALA A 173 0.30 -0.47 0.54
N ASP A 174 -0.38 -0.47 1.68
CA ASP A 174 -0.34 -1.57 2.65
C ASP A 174 -1.47 -2.60 2.46
N TYR A 175 -2.45 -2.35 1.58
CA TYR A 175 -3.68 -3.13 1.47
C TYR A 175 -3.44 -4.63 1.31
N HIS A 176 -2.44 -5.02 0.50
CA HIS A 176 -2.12 -6.42 0.22
C HIS A 176 -1.41 -7.13 1.39
N HIS A 177 -0.76 -6.39 2.28
CA HIS A 177 -0.20 -6.94 3.51
C HIS A 177 -1.28 -7.23 4.55
N ASP A 178 -2.29 -6.36 4.62
CA ASP A 178 -3.33 -6.40 5.65
C ASP A 178 -4.57 -7.22 5.28
N HIS A 179 -4.79 -7.51 3.99
CA HIS A 179 -5.98 -8.22 3.49
C HIS A 179 -5.63 -9.54 2.80
N GLU A 180 -5.44 -9.49 1.48
CA GLU A 180 -5.11 -10.65 0.66
C GLU A 180 -3.97 -10.25 -0.27
N CYS A 181 -2.95 -11.12 -0.35
CA CYS A 181 -1.87 -11.00 -1.32
C CYS A 181 -2.05 -12.08 -2.39
N PRO A 182 -2.93 -11.86 -3.38
CA PRO A 182 -3.21 -12.83 -4.43
C PRO A 182 -2.00 -13.03 -5.35
N TYR A 183 -1.99 -14.13 -6.10
CA TYR A 183 -0.85 -14.55 -6.92
C TYR A 183 -0.34 -13.48 -7.90
N PHE A 184 -1.20 -12.60 -8.41
CA PHE A 184 -0.77 -11.51 -9.28
C PHE A 184 0.09 -10.45 -8.57
N ARG A 185 0.02 -10.37 -7.23
CA ARG A 185 0.89 -9.57 -6.36
C ARG A 185 2.11 -10.32 -5.85
N TRP A 186 2.33 -11.56 -6.28
CA TRP A 186 3.54 -12.30 -5.92
C TRP A 186 4.70 -11.86 -6.81
N GLU A 187 5.81 -11.52 -6.17
CA GLU A 187 7.08 -11.11 -6.78
C GLU A 187 8.27 -11.85 -6.13
N GLY A 188 8.22 -12.01 -4.81
CA GLY A 188 9.36 -12.49 -4.05
C GLY A 188 10.55 -11.54 -4.09
N SER A 189 11.68 -11.94 -3.52
CA SER A 189 12.88 -11.12 -3.54
C SER A 189 14.13 -11.95 -3.82
N THR A 190 15.09 -11.32 -4.49
CA THR A 190 16.43 -11.91 -4.69
C THR A 190 17.15 -12.07 -3.35
N LYS A 191 16.95 -11.10 -2.43
CA LYS A 191 17.57 -11.12 -1.10
C LYS A 191 17.15 -12.33 -0.28
N ALA A 192 15.85 -12.67 -0.29
CA ALA A 192 15.30 -13.81 0.41
C ALA A 192 15.41 -15.14 -0.37
N GLY A 193 15.92 -15.11 -1.61
CA GLY A 193 16.01 -16.29 -2.47
C GLY A 193 14.65 -16.86 -2.91
N THR A 194 13.57 -16.07 -2.83
CA THR A 194 12.20 -16.52 -3.14
C THR A 194 11.75 -16.17 -4.54
N LYS A 195 12.44 -15.25 -5.23
CA LYS A 195 12.04 -14.70 -6.54
C LYS A 195 11.62 -15.77 -7.56
N ASP A 196 12.52 -16.69 -7.91
CA ASP A 196 12.24 -17.69 -8.94
C ASP A 196 11.08 -18.62 -8.56
N GLN A 197 10.92 -18.93 -7.27
CA GLN A 197 9.83 -19.76 -6.78
C GLN A 197 8.49 -19.03 -6.89
N CYS A 198 8.44 -17.76 -6.46
CA CYS A 198 7.23 -16.94 -6.54
C CYS A 198 6.81 -16.68 -8.00
N GLU A 199 7.76 -16.45 -8.90
CA GLU A 199 7.48 -16.30 -10.34
C GLU A 199 6.90 -17.59 -10.94
N ARG A 200 7.47 -18.77 -10.63
CA ARG A 200 6.92 -20.07 -11.08
C ARG A 200 5.53 -20.32 -10.54
N ASP A 201 5.32 -20.07 -9.24
CA ASP A 201 4.03 -20.30 -8.58
C ASP A 201 2.95 -19.35 -9.10
N LYS A 202 3.32 -18.09 -9.36
CA LYS A 202 2.46 -17.09 -10.01
C LYS A 202 2.04 -17.57 -11.41
N ALA A 203 2.99 -18.04 -12.23
CA ALA A 203 2.70 -18.57 -13.55
C ALA A 203 1.75 -19.79 -13.50
N GLN A 204 1.96 -20.69 -12.54
CA GLN A 204 1.06 -21.83 -12.34
C GLN A 204 -0.35 -21.40 -11.91
N CYS A 205 -0.48 -20.39 -11.05
CA CYS A 205 -1.78 -19.84 -10.67
C CYS A 205 -2.51 -19.16 -11.84
N TYR A 206 -1.77 -18.45 -12.70
CA TYR A 206 -2.31 -17.95 -13.97
C TYR A 206 -2.88 -19.10 -14.83
N ALA A 207 -2.10 -20.19 -14.99
CA ALA A 207 -2.53 -21.35 -15.76
C ALA A 207 -3.76 -22.07 -15.15
N ILE A 208 -3.84 -22.19 -13.82
CA ILE A 208 -5.00 -22.76 -13.10
C ILE A 208 -6.28 -21.95 -13.39
N ASP A 209 -6.16 -20.64 -13.51
CA ASP A 209 -7.27 -19.74 -13.84
C ASP A 209 -7.57 -19.67 -15.34
N GLY A 210 -6.84 -20.40 -16.19
CA GLY A 210 -6.99 -20.36 -17.64
C GLY A 210 -6.55 -19.02 -18.26
N LEU A 211 -5.66 -18.30 -17.58
CA LEU A 211 -5.16 -17.00 -17.99
C LEU A 211 -3.68 -17.08 -18.40
N THR A 212 -3.27 -16.22 -19.31
CA THR A 212 -1.85 -16.06 -19.67
C THR A 212 -1.21 -15.07 -18.69
N MET A 213 -0.05 -15.45 -18.14
CA MET A 213 0.73 -14.53 -17.30
C MET A 213 1.21 -13.33 -18.15
N PRO A 214 1.06 -12.08 -17.66
CA PRO A 214 1.53 -10.90 -18.37
C PRO A 214 3.05 -10.96 -18.60
N THR A 215 3.50 -10.58 -19.79
CA THR A 215 4.92 -10.49 -20.15
C THR A 215 5.55 -9.17 -19.72
N GLU A 216 4.74 -8.15 -19.45
CA GLU A 216 5.19 -6.88 -18.88
C GLU A 216 5.44 -7.04 -17.38
N LYS A 217 6.37 -6.26 -16.82
CA LYS A 217 6.67 -6.28 -15.38
C LYS A 217 5.37 -6.12 -14.58
N PRO A 218 5.25 -6.76 -13.41
CA PRO A 218 4.09 -6.59 -12.55
C PRO A 218 3.80 -5.11 -12.30
N ILE A 219 2.50 -4.77 -12.30
CA ILE A 219 1.95 -3.53 -11.76
C ILE A 219 1.77 -3.74 -10.26
#